data_AF-A0A3D1LI80-F1
#
_entry.id   AF-A0A3D1LI80-F1
#
_cell.length_a   1.000
_cell.length_b   1.000
_cell.length_c   1.000
_cell.angle_alpha   90.00
_cell.angle_beta   90.00
_cell.angle_gamma   90.00
#
_symmetry.space_group_name_H-M   'P 1'
#
loop_
_entity.id
_entity.type
_entity.pdbx_description
1 polymer ?
#
loop_
_entity_poly.entity_id
_entity_poly.type
_entity_poly.pdbx_seq_one_letter_code
_entity_poly.pdbx_strand_id
1 'polypeptide(L)'
;MDQQALSEQAGVALNVIKRIESGKTSTTKSLIKILRVLNRVEWLETLAPKVTVNPLHMTSQKTPRQRVFKPRTRIPKLKNELLLPDHSE
;
A
#
# COMPACT_ATOMS: atom_id res chain seq x y z
N MET A 1 -41.17 4.24 -14.00
CA MET A 1 -41.25 3.84 -12.58
C MET A 1 -41.22 5.11 -11.75
N ASP A 2 -42.16 5.28 -10.85
CA ASP A 2 -42.23 6.42 -9.93
C ASP A 2 -41.53 6.10 -8.60
N GLN A 3 -41.45 7.09 -7.70
CA GLN A 3 -40.80 6.93 -6.39
C GLN A 3 -41.51 5.89 -5.51
N GLN A 4 -42.84 5.81 -5.61
CA GLN A 4 -43.66 4.90 -4.82
C GLN A 4 -43.38 3.45 -5.23
N ALA A 5 -43.49 3.12 -6.51
CA ALA A 5 -43.18 1.79 -7.02
C ALA A 5 -41.72 1.39 -6.76
N LEU A 6 -40.78 2.33 -6.90
CA LEU A 6 -39.38 2.08 -6.58
C LEU A 6 -39.18 1.75 -5.09
N SER A 7 -39.88 2.45 -4.20
CA SER A 7 -39.79 2.23 -2.75
C SER A 7 -40.28 0.84 -2.36
N GLU A 8 -41.38 0.41 -2.96
CA GLU A 8 -41.99 -0.89 -2.75
C GLU A 8 -41.08 -2.00 -3.28
N GLN A 9 -40.60 -1.86 -4.51
CA GLN A 9 -39.74 -2.86 -5.15
C GLN A 9 -38.36 -2.97 -4.49
N ALA A 10 -37.77 -1.86 -4.03
CA ALA A 10 -36.50 -1.88 -3.30
C ALA A 10 -36.65 -2.25 -1.81
N GLY A 11 -37.88 -2.27 -1.28
CA GLY A 11 -38.16 -2.50 0.13
C GLY A 11 -37.44 -1.48 1.01
N VAL A 12 -37.61 -0.19 0.69
CA VAL A 12 -37.08 0.96 1.43
C VAL A 12 -38.17 2.01 1.60
N ALA A 13 -38.15 2.79 2.69
CA ALA A 13 -39.15 3.83 2.89
C ALA A 13 -39.05 4.93 1.83
N LEU A 14 -40.18 5.48 1.39
CA LEU A 14 -40.26 6.55 0.37
C LEU A 14 -39.37 7.76 0.70
N ASN A 15 -39.28 8.14 1.97
CA ASN A 15 -38.42 9.24 2.42
C ASN A 15 -36.92 8.98 2.15
N VAL A 16 -36.48 7.72 2.12
CA VAL A 16 -35.09 7.36 1.78
C VAL A 16 -34.80 7.69 0.31
N ILE A 17 -35.73 7.41 -0.60
CA ILE A 17 -35.59 7.75 -2.02
C ILE A 17 -35.48 9.27 -2.18
N LYS A 18 -36.42 10.02 -1.57
CA LYS A 18 -36.40 11.50 -1.62
C LYS A 18 -35.10 12.09 -1.06
N ARG A 19 -34.54 11.51 -0.01
CA ARG A 19 -33.24 11.93 0.54
C ARG A 19 -32.11 11.67 -0.44
N ILE A 20 -32.04 10.49 -1.05
CA ILE A 20 -31.00 10.14 -2.02
C ILE A 20 -31.09 11.06 -3.25
N GLU A 21 -32.28 11.32 -3.78
CA GLU A 21 -32.49 12.20 -4.93
C GLU A 21 -32.15 13.67 -4.62
N SER A 22 -32.38 14.12 -3.38
CA SER A 22 -31.96 15.45 -2.92
C SER A 22 -30.48 15.52 -2.49
N GLY A 23 -29.70 14.47 -2.73
CA GLY A 23 -28.28 14.40 -2.38
C GLY A 23 -28.01 14.35 -0.87
N LYS A 24 -29.03 14.09 -0.04
CA LYS A 24 -28.90 13.94 1.41
C LYS A 24 -28.37 12.55 1.75
N THR A 25 -27.82 12.44 2.95
CA THR A 25 -27.28 11.18 3.47
C THR A 25 -28.30 10.05 3.49
N SER A 26 -27.85 8.84 3.19
CA SER A 26 -28.59 7.59 3.38
C SER A 26 -27.60 6.47 3.69
N THR A 27 -28.09 5.27 3.97
CA THR A 27 -27.19 4.13 4.16
C THR A 27 -26.75 3.57 2.81
N THR A 28 -25.50 3.09 2.72
CA THR A 28 -24.99 2.39 1.53
C THR A 28 -25.87 1.19 1.15
N LYS A 29 -26.44 0.50 2.15
CA LYS A 29 -27.39 -0.60 1.94
C LYS A 29 -28.64 -0.14 1.17
N SER A 30 -29.22 1.00 1.55
CA SER A 30 -30.38 1.57 0.85
C SER A 30 -30.04 1.94 -0.59
N LEU A 31 -28.88 2.56 -0.81
CA LEU A 31 -28.40 2.91 -2.15
C LEU A 31 -28.24 1.66 -3.03
N ILE A 32 -27.58 0.60 -2.52
CA ILE A 32 -27.38 -0.65 -3.27
C ILE A 32 -28.71 -1.31 -3.63
N LYS A 33 -29.68 -1.35 -2.71
CA LYS A 33 -31.02 -1.89 -3.00
C LYS A 33 -31.71 -1.16 -4.15
N ILE A 34 -31.67 0.17 -4.15
CA ILE A 34 -32.25 1.01 -5.20
C ILE A 34 -31.53 0.78 -6.53
N LEU A 35 -30.19 0.75 -6.54
CA LEU A 35 -29.40 0.51 -7.75
C LEU A 35 -29.65 -0.87 -8.36
N ARG A 36 -29.90 -1.91 -7.53
CA ARG A 36 -30.26 -3.25 -8.01
C ARG A 36 -31.61 -3.26 -8.72
N VAL A 37 -32.62 -2.64 -8.13
CA VAL A 37 -33.95 -2.51 -8.76
C VAL A 37 -33.89 -1.77 -10.08
N LEU A 38 -33.03 -0.74 -10.16
CA LEU A 38 -32.83 0.05 -11.37
C LEU A 38 -31.93 -0.62 -12.42
N ASN A 39 -31.35 -1.79 -12.16
CA ASN A 39 -30.28 -2.38 -12.99
C ASN A 39 -29.18 -1.36 -13.30
N ARG A 40 -28.64 -0.73 -12.25
CA ARG A 40 -27.56 0.27 -12.31
C ARG A 40 -26.40 -0.06 -11.38
N VAL A 41 -26.23 -1.32 -11.00
CA VAL A 41 -25.13 -1.74 -10.13
C VAL A 41 -23.77 -1.54 -10.81
N GLU A 42 -23.70 -1.76 -12.13
CA GLU A 42 -22.48 -1.56 -12.94
C GLU A 42 -21.93 -0.13 -12.87
N TRP A 43 -22.78 0.88 -12.63
CA TRP A 43 -22.31 2.24 -12.42
C TRP A 43 -21.29 2.35 -11.27
N LEU A 44 -21.39 1.50 -10.24
CA LEU A 44 -20.43 1.50 -9.13
C LEU A 44 -19.00 1.15 -9.58
N GLU A 45 -18.84 0.41 -10.68
CA GLU A 45 -17.51 0.12 -11.25
C GLU A 45 -16.83 1.39 -11.75
N THR A 46 -17.61 2.40 -12.16
CA THR A 46 -17.07 3.69 -12.60
C THR A 46 -16.48 4.53 -11.46
N LEU A 47 -16.82 4.21 -10.21
CA LEU A 47 -16.27 4.88 -9.03
C LEU A 47 -14.87 4.37 -8.68
N ALA A 48 -14.48 3.20 -9.20
CA ALA A 48 -13.16 2.64 -8.95
C ALA A 48 -12.09 3.56 -9.57
N PRO A 49 -11.07 3.97 -8.79
CA PRO A 49 -9.97 4.74 -9.34
C PRO A 49 -9.24 3.89 -10.39
N LYS A 50 -8.91 4.51 -11.53
CA LYS A 50 -8.03 3.87 -12.51
C LYS A 50 -6.68 3.60 -11.84
N VAL A 51 -6.22 2.35 -11.86
CA VAL A 51 -4.88 2.00 -11.38
C VAL A 51 -3.88 2.57 -12.38
N THR A 52 -3.31 3.72 -12.06
CA THR A 52 -2.48 4.48 -13.01
C THR A 52 -1.01 4.04 -13.04
N VAL A 53 -0.49 3.38 -11.99
CA VAL A 53 0.89 2.87 -11.96
C VAL A 53 1.05 1.74 -10.93
N ASN A 54 1.77 0.67 -11.29
CA ASN A 54 2.22 -0.34 -10.34
C ASN A 54 3.50 0.17 -9.64
N PRO A 55 3.53 0.33 -8.30
CA PRO A 55 4.69 0.81 -7.55
C PRO A 55 5.98 0.03 -7.81
N LEU A 56 5.88 -1.23 -8.25
CA LEU A 56 7.04 -2.07 -8.59
C LEU A 56 7.76 -1.60 -9.86
N HIS A 57 7.08 -0.92 -10.77
CA HIS A 57 7.72 -0.28 -11.93
C HIS A 57 8.41 1.04 -11.57
N MET A 58 8.11 1.62 -10.40
CA MET A 58 8.72 2.85 -9.91
C MET A 58 9.99 2.62 -9.09
N THR A 59 10.46 1.36 -8.95
CA THR A 59 11.75 1.13 -8.30
C THR A 59 12.86 1.65 -9.21
N SER A 60 13.33 2.87 -8.95
CA SER A 60 14.55 3.40 -9.53
C SER A 60 15.65 2.36 -9.36
N GLN A 61 16.42 2.11 -10.43
CA GLN A 61 17.55 1.19 -10.39
C GLN A 61 18.42 1.55 -9.17
N LYS A 62 18.35 0.72 -8.12
CA LYS A 62 19.16 0.95 -6.91
C LYS A 62 20.60 0.86 -7.32
N THR A 63 21.37 1.91 -7.02
CA THR A 63 22.82 1.86 -7.17
C THR A 63 23.35 0.61 -6.45
N PRO A 64 24.29 -0.13 -7.08
CA PRO A 64 24.82 -1.34 -6.48
C PRO A 64 25.39 -1.02 -5.09
N ARG A 65 25.07 -1.85 -4.09
CA ARG A 65 25.53 -1.66 -2.71
C ARG A 65 27.06 -1.60 -2.68
N GLN A 66 27.62 -0.44 -2.35
CA GLN A 66 29.06 -0.30 -2.16
C GLN A 66 29.44 -0.77 -0.76
N ARG A 67 30.22 -1.85 -0.69
CA ARG A 67 30.71 -2.38 0.58
C ARG A 67 31.94 -1.57 1.01
N VAL A 68 31.86 -0.92 2.17
CA VAL A 68 33.04 -0.32 2.81
C VAL A 68 33.80 -1.39 3.58
N PHE A 69 35.09 -1.56 3.26
CA PHE A 69 36.00 -2.45 3.96
C PHE A 69 37.23 -1.66 4.41
N LYS A 70 37.60 -1.77 5.69
CA LYS A 70 38.86 -1.25 6.21
C LYS A 70 39.80 -2.43 6.45
N PRO A 71 40.91 -2.56 5.70
CA PRO A 71 41.87 -3.62 5.96
C PRO A 71 42.49 -3.46 7.34
N ARG A 72 42.64 -4.58 8.06
CA ARG A 72 43.31 -4.61 9.36
C ARG A 72 44.82 -4.66 9.12
N THR A 73 45.53 -3.59 9.48
CA THR A 73 47.00 -3.55 9.47
C THR A 73 47.53 -4.63 10.42
N ARG A 74 48.33 -5.57 9.88
CA ARG A 74 49.07 -6.53 10.70
C ARG A 74 50.35 -5.83 11.18
N ILE A 75 50.52 -5.68 12.49
CA ILE A 75 51.79 -5.25 13.08
C ILE A 75 52.74 -6.46 13.04
N PRO A 76 53.91 -6.39 12.38
CA PRO A 76 54.89 -7.45 12.45
C PRO A 76 55.54 -7.45 13.84
N LYS A 77 55.56 -8.61 14.50
CA LYS A 77 56.26 -8.79 15.78
C LYS A 77 57.77 -8.64 15.54
N LEU A 78 58.38 -7.59 16.10
CA LEU A 78 59.82 -7.38 16.05
C LEU A 78 60.52 -8.46 16.89
N LYS A 79 61.59 -9.02 16.33
CA LYS A 79 62.40 -10.13 16.87
C LYS A 79 63.01 -9.76 18.23
N ASN A 80 62.50 -10.30 19.32
CA ASN A 80 63.15 -10.30 20.64
C ASN A 80 63.79 -11.67 20.92
N GLU A 81 64.66 -12.12 20.02
CA GLU A 81 65.54 -13.27 20.24
C GLU A 81 66.85 -13.01 19.50
N LEU A 82 67.70 -12.13 20.02
CA LEU A 82 69.14 -12.14 19.80
C LEU A 82 69.73 -11.00 20.65
N LEU A 83 70.25 -11.35 21.83
CA LEU A 83 71.27 -10.65 22.64
C LEU A 83 71.09 -11.10 24.09
N LEU A 84 71.32 -12.39 24.36
CA LEU A 84 71.93 -12.76 25.64
C LEU A 84 73.45 -12.67 25.42
N PRO A 85 74.21 -11.96 26.28
CA PRO A 85 75.66 -11.99 26.23
C PRO A 85 76.17 -13.41 26.46
N ASP A 86 77.05 -13.86 25.59
CA ASP A 86 77.73 -15.15 25.67
C ASP A 86 78.63 -15.16 26.92
N HIS A 87 78.35 -16.05 27.87
CA HIS A 87 79.23 -16.29 29.01
C HIS A 87 80.29 -17.32 28.59
N SER A 88 81.50 -16.86 28.34
CA SER A 88 82.70 -17.68 28.23
C SER A 88 83.84 -17.02 29.01
N GLU A 89 84.27 -17.71 30.07
CA GLU A 89 85.50 -17.61 30.90
C GLU A 89 86.06 -16.23 31.31
#